data_AF-A0A818GF07-F1
#
_entry.id   AF-A0A818GF07-F1
#
_cell.length_a   1.000
_cell.length_b   1.000
_cell.length_c   1.000
_cell.angle_alpha   90.00
_cell.angle_beta   90.00
_cell.angle_gamma   90.00
#
_symmetry.space_group_name_H-M   'P 1'
#
loop_
_entity.id
_entity.type
_entity.pdbx_description
1 polymer ?
#
loop_
_entity_poly.entity_id
_entity_poly.type
_entity_poly.pdbx_seq_one_letter_code
_entity_poly.pdbx_strand_id
1 'polypeptide(L)'
;MDQRREIINLVLKCALICSTIIIVWKTLILLTNCASPMIISLNGEQPDFRGLGDILVLTNYDSASVQACDLVVFRIEGRDIPIVHRVIKVHAKKDGYFKILTKGDMNVVDDRGLYPSGQLWIEKKDVIGKVYGYVQSAIFRFSYC
;
A
#
# COMPACT_ATOMS: atom_id res chain seq x y z
N MET A 1 27.42 15.97 -39.47
CA MET A 1 27.14 14.55 -39.17
C MET A 1 26.90 14.33 -37.67
N ASP A 2 27.27 15.31 -36.84
CA ASP A 2 27.24 15.26 -35.37
C ASP A 2 25.84 15.43 -34.77
N GLN A 3 25.01 16.32 -35.33
CA GLN A 3 23.62 16.54 -34.85
C GLN A 3 22.76 15.26 -34.81
N ARG A 4 22.88 14.37 -35.82
CA ARG A 4 22.14 13.09 -35.82
C ARG A 4 22.61 12.16 -34.71
N ARG A 5 23.92 12.14 -34.41
CA ARG A 5 24.50 11.33 -33.34
C ARG A 5 24.10 11.86 -31.97
N GLU A 6 24.09 13.18 -31.78
CA GLU A 6 23.63 13.82 -30.55
C GLU A 6 22.15 13.52 -30.25
N ILE A 7 21.28 13.58 -31.27
CA ILE A 7 19.87 13.22 -31.11
C ILE A 7 19.70 11.74 -30.75
N ILE A 8 20.43 10.83 -31.44
CA ILE A 8 20.39 9.39 -31.13
C ILE A 8 20.87 9.14 -29.69
N ASN A 9 21.95 9.79 -29.27
CA ASN A 9 22.49 9.66 -27.91
C ASN A 9 21.50 10.18 -26.86
N LEU A 10 20.79 11.28 -27.12
CA LEU A 10 19.75 11.80 -26.23
C LEU A 10 18.59 10.80 -26.09
N VAL A 11 18.11 10.27 -27.21
CA VAL A 11 17.03 9.26 -27.21
C VAL A 11 17.45 8.02 -26.44
N LEU A 12 18.68 7.53 -26.66
CA LEU A 12 19.21 6.37 -25.94
C LEU A 12 19.33 6.63 -24.43
N LYS A 13 19.78 7.82 -24.02
CA LYS A 13 19.83 8.21 -22.60
C LYS A 13 18.44 8.23 -21.97
N CYS A 14 17.45 8.82 -22.64
CA CYS A 14 16.07 8.82 -22.16
C CYS A 14 15.51 7.41 -22.05
N ALA A 15 15.73 6.57 -23.07
CA ALA A 15 15.29 5.17 -23.07
C ALA A 15 15.93 4.38 -21.92
N LEU A 16 17.21 4.61 -21.62
CA LEU A 16 17.91 3.98 -20.49
C LEU A 16 17.36 4.44 -19.14
N ILE A 17 17.04 5.73 -18.98
CA ILE A 17 16.42 6.23 -17.74
C ILE A 17 15.02 5.63 -17.57
N CYS A 18 14.20 5.60 -18.61
CA CYS A 18 12.88 4.99 -18.54
C CYS A 18 12.95 3.49 -18.24
N SER A 19 13.88 2.76 -18.87
CA SER A 19 14.01 1.31 -18.64
C SER A 19 14.49 0.99 -17.23
N THR A 20 15.43 1.77 -16.68
CA THR A 20 15.89 1.58 -15.30
C THR A 20 14.77 1.80 -14.29
N ILE A 21 13.92 2.83 -14.47
CA ILE A 21 12.75 3.07 -13.61
C ILE A 21 11.78 1.88 -13.66
N ILE A 22 11.48 1.35 -14.85
CA ILE A 22 10.57 0.20 -15.01
C ILE A 22 11.16 -1.06 -14.37
N ILE A 23 12.47 -1.31 -14.53
CA ILE A 23 13.16 -2.46 -13.93
C ILE A 23 13.10 -2.37 -12.40
N VAL A 24 13.37 -1.20 -11.82
CA VAL A 24 13.29 -0.99 -10.37
C VAL A 24 11.86 -1.28 -9.88
N TRP A 25 10.85 -0.74 -10.55
CA TRP A 25 9.44 -0.96 -10.18
C TRP A 25 9.03 -2.43 -10.27
N LYS A 26 9.39 -3.12 -11.36
CA LYS A 26 9.10 -4.56 -11.52
C LYS A 26 9.85 -5.42 -10.51
N THR A 27 11.09 -5.07 -10.18
CA THR A 27 11.87 -5.74 -9.15
C THR A 27 11.20 -5.60 -7.78
N LEU A 28 10.70 -4.41 -7.43
CA LEU A 28 9.95 -4.19 -6.19
C LEU A 28 8.67 -5.02 -6.12
N ILE A 29 7.91 -5.13 -7.21
CA ILE A 29 6.71 -5.98 -7.27
C ILE A 29 7.08 -7.44 -6.99
N LEU A 30 8.15 -7.95 -7.62
CA LEU A 30 8.60 -9.34 -7.43
C LEU A 30 9.09 -9.59 -6.00
N LEU A 31 9.83 -8.64 -5.40
CA LEU A 31 10.37 -8.76 -4.05
C LEU A 31 9.32 -8.65 -2.94
N THR A 32 8.22 -7.95 -3.18
CA THR A 32 7.17 -7.77 -2.17
C THR A 32 5.97 -8.70 -2.39
N ASN A 33 5.95 -9.40 -3.52
CA ASN A 33 4.81 -10.16 -4.02
C ASN A 33 3.50 -9.36 -4.06
N CYS A 34 3.59 -8.03 -4.18
CA CYS A 34 2.46 -7.12 -4.14
C CYS A 34 2.35 -6.36 -5.46
N ALA A 35 1.13 -6.28 -6.02
CA ALA A 35 0.89 -5.50 -7.24
C ALA A 35 1.12 -3.99 -7.03
N SER A 36 0.96 -3.52 -5.79
CA SER A 36 1.19 -2.13 -5.37
C SER A 36 2.18 -2.11 -4.19
N PRO A 37 3.49 -2.25 -4.45
CA PRO A 37 4.50 -2.37 -3.39
C PRO A 37 4.65 -1.11 -2.55
N MET A 38 4.27 0.06 -3.10
CA MET A 38 4.35 1.35 -2.42
C MET A 38 3.03 2.09 -2.57
N ILE A 39 2.51 2.63 -1.46
CA ILE A 39 1.34 3.51 -1.44
C ILE A 39 1.65 4.75 -0.60
N ILE A 40 0.90 5.83 -0.80
CA ILE A 40 1.03 7.05 -0.01
C ILE A 40 -0.09 7.09 1.03
N SER A 41 0.26 7.41 2.27
CA SER A 41 -0.73 7.69 3.30
C SER A 41 -1.41 9.03 3.01
N LEU A 42 -2.72 8.98 2.75
CA LEU A 42 -3.54 10.15 2.44
C LEU A 42 -4.05 10.87 3.69
N ASN A 43 -4.14 10.18 4.83
CA ASN A 43 -4.70 10.72 6.06
C ASN A 43 -3.78 10.40 7.26
N GLY A 44 -3.62 11.35 8.17
CA GLY A 44 -2.87 11.19 9.43
C GLY A 44 -3.64 10.42 10.51
N GLU A 45 -4.54 9.51 10.14
CA GLU A 45 -5.39 8.77 11.08
C GLU A 45 -4.61 7.72 11.88
N GLN A 46 -3.42 7.35 11.41
CA GLN A 46 -2.55 6.40 12.10
C GLN A 46 -1.48 7.16 12.91
N PRO A 47 -1.40 6.98 14.24
CA PRO A 47 -0.42 7.65 15.10
C PRO A 47 1.03 7.31 14.74
N ASP A 48 1.25 6.18 14.07
CA ASP A 48 2.57 5.75 13.58
C ASP A 48 3.04 6.58 12.37
N PHE A 49 2.11 7.17 11.60
CA PHE A 49 2.41 8.02 10.45
C PHE A 49 2.22 9.48 10.83
N ARG A 50 3.34 10.17 11.06
CA ARG A 50 3.36 11.52 11.64
C ARG A 50 3.10 12.63 10.62
N GLY A 51 2.78 12.31 9.36
CA GLY A 51 2.46 13.30 8.34
C GLY A 51 1.71 12.75 7.13
N LEU A 52 0.96 13.64 6.47
CA LEU A 52 0.48 13.41 5.10
C LEU A 52 1.69 13.16 4.19
N GLY A 53 1.60 12.15 3.32
CA GLY A 53 2.66 11.90 2.33
C GLY A 53 3.73 10.88 2.75
N ASP A 54 3.56 10.18 3.88
CA ASP A 54 4.43 9.04 4.21
C ASP A 54 4.23 7.90 3.21
N ILE A 55 5.34 7.30 2.75
CA ILE A 55 5.32 6.20 1.79
C ILE A 55 5.30 4.89 2.57
N LEU A 56 4.25 4.09 2.38
CA LEU A 56 4.10 2.79 3.00
C LEU A 56 4.58 1.71 2.04
N VAL A 57 5.46 0.84 2.54
CA VAL A 57 5.94 -0.33 1.80
C VAL A 57 5.10 -1.53 2.18
N LEU A 58 4.45 -2.12 1.18
CA LEU A 58 3.54 -3.25 1.33
C LEU A 58 4.24 -4.56 0.99
N THR A 59 3.89 -5.61 1.70
CA THR A 59 4.25 -6.98 1.37
C THR A 59 2.99 -7.84 1.35
N ASN A 60 2.93 -8.79 0.41
CA ASN A 60 1.82 -9.72 0.29
C ASN A 60 2.35 -11.15 0.22
N TYR A 61 3.07 -11.54 1.27
CA TYR A 61 3.52 -12.91 1.43
C TYR A 61 2.45 -13.74 2.13
N ASP A 62 1.97 -14.77 1.46
CA ASP A 62 0.99 -15.73 1.99
C ASP A 62 1.48 -16.46 3.24
N SER A 63 2.80 -16.53 3.46
CA SER A 63 3.43 -17.13 4.63
C SER A 63 3.37 -16.26 5.88
N ALA A 64 3.14 -14.95 5.75
CA ALA A 64 2.95 -14.06 6.88
C ALA A 64 1.47 -14.03 7.24
N SER A 65 1.04 -14.89 8.17
CA SER A 65 -0.32 -14.82 8.71
C SER A 65 -0.58 -13.40 9.24
N VAL A 66 -1.64 -12.74 8.75
CA VAL A 66 -2.08 -11.45 9.30
C VAL A 66 -2.52 -11.66 10.74
N GLN A 67 -1.96 -10.86 11.65
CA GLN A 67 -2.25 -10.91 13.08
C GLN A 67 -3.02 -9.68 13.53
N ALA A 68 -3.60 -9.76 14.73
CA ALA A 68 -4.15 -8.57 15.38
C ALA A 68 -3.03 -7.54 15.59
N CYS A 69 -3.37 -6.26 15.55
CA CYS A 69 -2.48 -5.10 15.57
C CYS A 69 -1.67 -4.84 14.30
N ASP A 70 -1.69 -5.74 13.30
CA ASP A 70 -1.08 -5.47 12.00
C ASP A 70 -1.79 -4.34 11.27
N LEU A 71 -1.02 -3.58 10.49
CA LEU A 71 -1.56 -2.57 9.60
C LEU A 71 -1.74 -3.16 8.20
N VAL A 72 -2.96 -3.12 7.68
CA VAL A 72 -3.31 -3.74 6.40
C VAL A 72 -3.89 -2.71 5.45
N VAL A 73 -3.58 -2.92 4.17
CA VAL A 73 -4.13 -2.15 3.07
C VAL A 73 -5.13 -3.04 2.36
N PHE A 74 -6.36 -2.59 2.26
CA PHE A 74 -7.43 -3.31 1.59
C PHE A 74 -8.25 -2.37 0.72
N ARG A 75 -8.95 -2.96 -0.25
CA ARG A 75 -9.85 -2.24 -1.14
C ARG A 75 -11.25 -2.80 -0.97
N ILE A 76 -12.21 -1.89 -0.85
CA ILE A 76 -13.62 -2.23 -0.76
C ILE A 76 -14.23 -2.21 -2.17
N GLU A 77 -15.07 -3.20 -2.47
CA GLU A 77 -15.85 -3.21 -3.73
C GLU A 77 -16.75 -1.96 -3.79
N GLY A 78 -16.62 -1.18 -4.87
CA GLY A 78 -17.34 0.09 -5.04
C GLY A 78 -16.59 1.34 -4.56
N ARG A 79 -15.34 1.20 -4.06
CA ARG A 79 -14.43 2.33 -3.82
C ARG A 79 -13.11 2.15 -4.55
N ASP A 80 -12.69 3.19 -5.27
CA ASP A 80 -11.42 3.17 -6.02
C ASP A 80 -10.19 3.40 -5.12
N ILE A 81 -10.38 4.08 -3.99
CA ILE A 81 -9.29 4.46 -3.07
C ILE A 81 -9.09 3.34 -2.04
N PRO A 82 -7.87 2.76 -1.92
CA PRO A 82 -7.57 1.76 -0.90
C PRO A 82 -7.53 2.40 0.49
N ILE A 83 -7.88 1.63 1.51
CA ILE A 83 -7.96 2.05 2.91
C ILE A 83 -6.86 1.35 3.70
N VAL A 84 -6.22 2.09 4.61
CA VAL A 84 -5.12 1.61 5.45
C VAL A 84 -5.55 1.69 6.91
N HIS A 85 -5.86 0.55 7.53
CA HIS A 85 -6.31 0.51 8.93
C HIS A 85 -5.70 -0.65 9.70
N ARG A 86 -5.79 -0.59 11.03
CA ARG A 86 -5.25 -1.61 11.92
C ARG A 86 -6.23 -2.75 12.08
N VAL A 87 -5.71 -3.98 12.09
CA VAL A 87 -6.48 -5.17 12.37
C VAL A 87 -6.78 -5.26 13.86
N ILE A 88 -8.06 -5.29 14.22
CA ILE A 88 -8.50 -5.46 15.60
C ILE A 88 -8.86 -6.91 15.94
N LYS A 89 -9.30 -7.69 14.96
CA LYS A 89 -9.66 -9.10 15.16
C LYS A 89 -9.37 -9.93 13.93
N VAL A 90 -8.82 -11.12 14.14
CA VAL A 90 -8.51 -12.11 13.12
C VAL A 90 -9.28 -13.40 13.39
N HIS A 91 -9.92 -13.93 12.36
CA HIS A 91 -10.46 -15.29 12.34
C HIS A 91 -9.69 -16.08 11.28
N ALA A 92 -8.72 -16.87 11.71
CA ALA A 92 -7.99 -17.78 10.84
C ALA A 92 -8.68 -19.15 10.80
N LYS A 93 -8.86 -19.71 9.60
CA LYS A 93 -9.23 -21.12 9.39
C LYS A 93 -7.98 -21.94 9.05
N LYS A 94 -8.03 -23.24 9.31
CA LYS A 94 -6.92 -24.18 9.04
C LYS A 94 -6.53 -24.26 7.56
N ASP A 95 -7.44 -23.85 6.66
CA ASP A 95 -7.26 -23.93 5.20
C ASP A 95 -6.53 -22.70 4.61
N GLY A 96 -5.87 -21.87 5.42
CA GLY A 96 -5.18 -20.66 4.98
C GLY A 96 -6.10 -19.47 4.67
N TYR A 97 -7.41 -19.64 4.81
CA TYR A 97 -8.38 -18.56 4.75
C TYR A 97 -8.40 -17.78 6.07
N PHE A 98 -8.38 -16.46 5.97
CA PHE A 98 -8.56 -15.58 7.10
C PHE A 98 -9.61 -14.52 6.82
N LYS A 99 -10.29 -14.11 7.90
CA LYS A 99 -11.21 -12.97 7.92
C LYS A 99 -10.73 -11.99 8.97
N ILE A 100 -10.62 -10.72 8.60
CA ILE A 100 -10.16 -9.67 9.50
C ILE A 100 -11.25 -8.63 9.70
N LEU A 101 -11.22 -8.01 10.88
CA LEU A 101 -11.94 -6.78 11.18
C LEU A 101 -10.91 -5.69 11.41
N THR A 102 -11.09 -4.59 10.72
CA THR A 102 -10.19 -3.43 10.76
C THR A 102 -10.84 -2.27 11.49
N LYS A 103 -10.00 -1.37 11.98
CA LYS A 103 -10.40 -0.11 12.60
C LYS A 103 -9.30 0.93 12.36
N GLY A 104 -9.66 2.14 11.96
CA GLY A 104 -8.74 3.29 11.98
C GLY A 104 -8.38 3.69 13.40
N ASP A 105 -7.11 3.98 13.68
CA ASP A 105 -6.63 4.23 15.06
C ASP A 105 -7.31 5.45 15.71
N MET A 106 -7.72 6.45 14.91
CA MET A 106 -8.47 7.62 15.38
C MET A 106 -10.00 7.44 15.42
N ASN A 107 -10.52 6.33 14.90
CA ASN A 107 -11.97 6.10 14.85
C ASN A 107 -12.47 5.50 16.18
N VAL A 108 -13.72 5.79 16.55
CA VAL A 108 -14.34 5.19 17.75
C VAL A 108 -14.92 3.81 17.45
N VAL A 109 -15.53 3.69 16.26
CA VAL A 109 -16.24 2.50 15.78
C VAL A 109 -15.35 1.71 14.82
N ASP A 110 -15.62 0.41 14.66
CA ASP A 110 -14.99 -0.43 13.65
C ASP A 110 -15.46 -0.08 12.22
N ASP A 111 -14.76 -0.62 11.21
CA ASP A 111 -14.99 -0.25 9.81
C ASP A 111 -16.20 -0.95 9.17
N ARG A 112 -17.03 -1.70 9.91
CA ARG A 112 -18.16 -2.44 9.30
C ARG A 112 -19.15 -1.55 8.58
N GLY A 113 -19.31 -0.30 9.03
CA GLY A 113 -20.16 0.68 8.35
C GLY A 113 -19.62 1.14 6.99
N LEU A 114 -18.33 0.90 6.71
CA LEU A 114 -17.70 1.21 5.42
C LEU A 114 -17.83 0.07 4.42
N TYR A 115 -18.06 -1.16 4.89
CA TYR A 115 -18.13 -2.34 4.05
C TYR A 115 -19.42 -2.34 3.22
N PRO A 116 -19.45 -3.06 2.08
CA PRO A 116 -20.66 -3.24 1.29
C PRO A 116 -21.76 -3.91 2.13
N SER A 117 -23.03 -3.66 1.78
CA SER A 117 -24.17 -4.24 2.48
C SER A 117 -24.05 -5.76 2.59
N GLY A 118 -24.10 -6.29 3.83
CA GLY A 118 -23.98 -7.72 4.13
C GLY A 118 -22.55 -8.23 4.36
N GLN A 119 -21.52 -7.42 4.11
CA GLN A 119 -20.13 -7.76 4.41
C GLN A 119 -19.76 -7.29 5.84
N LEU A 120 -19.39 -8.24 6.71
CA LEU A 120 -19.00 -7.95 8.11
C LEU A 120 -17.50 -8.10 8.38
N TRP A 121 -16.77 -8.66 7.42
CA TRP A 121 -15.36 -8.99 7.52
C TRP A 121 -14.66 -8.73 6.19
N ILE A 122 -13.40 -8.31 6.26
CA ILE A 122 -12.52 -8.25 5.10
C ILE A 122 -11.91 -9.63 4.88
N GLU A 123 -11.99 -10.10 3.64
CA GLU A 123 -11.44 -11.39 3.24
C GLU A 123 -10.08 -11.21 2.58
N LYS A 124 -9.31 -12.29 2.49
CA LYS A 124 -7.98 -12.27 1.83
C LYS A 124 -8.00 -11.67 0.42
N LYS A 125 -9.10 -11.83 -0.33
CA LYS A 125 -9.25 -11.29 -1.70
C LYS A 125 -9.27 -9.75 -1.75
N ASP A 126 -9.70 -9.10 -0.68
CA ASP A 126 -9.87 -7.66 -0.60
C ASP A 126 -8.59 -6.98 -0.08
N VAL A 127 -7.68 -7.76 0.52
CA VAL A 127 -6.39 -7.30 1.04
C VAL A 127 -5.38 -7.17 -0.10
N ILE A 128 -4.82 -5.97 -0.24
CA ILE A 128 -3.74 -5.68 -1.18
C ILE A 128 -2.41 -6.14 -0.58
N GLY A 129 -2.19 -5.86 0.71
CA GLY A 129 -0.99 -6.27 1.41
C GLY A 129 -0.95 -5.78 2.86
N LYS A 130 0.04 -6.28 3.59
CA LYS A 130 0.40 -5.84 4.94
C LYS A 130 1.49 -4.78 4.85
N VAL A 131 1.40 -3.74 5.68
CA VAL A 131 2.47 -2.74 5.79
C VAL A 131 3.66 -3.37 6.50
N TYR A 132 4.79 -3.44 5.81
CA TYR A 132 6.06 -3.93 6.37
C TYR A 132 6.84 -2.81 7.05
N GLY A 133 6.78 -1.62 6.47
CA GLY A 133 7.44 -0.43 7.00
C GLY A 133 6.99 0.82 6.26
N TYR A 134 7.50 1.96 6.70
CA TYR A 134 7.22 3.25 6.10
C TYR A 134 8.51 4.04 5.93
N VAL A 135 8.56 4.84 4.88
CA VAL A 135 9.59 5.84 4.68
C VAL A 135 8.96 7.18 5.00
N GLN A 136 9.46 7.81 6.05
CA GLN A 136 9.00 9.13 6.44
C GLN A 136 9.42 10.14 5.37
N SER A 137 8.43 10.75 4.73
CA SER A 137 8.72 11.82 3.79
C SER A 137 8.88 13.12 4.57
N ALA A 138 10.11 13.44 4.98
CA ALA A 138 10.42 14.76 5.52
C ALA A 138 10.24 15.90 4.49
N ILE A 139 10.00 15.56 3.22
CA ILE A 139 10.01 16.47 2.07
C ILE A 139 8.64 17.15 1.84
N PHE A 140 7.53 16.58 2.30
CA PHE A 140 6.18 17.14 2.07
C PHE A 140 5.50 17.69 3.35
N ARG A 141 6.26 18.32 4.25
CA ARG A 141 5.65 19.17 5.29
C ARG A 141 5.16 20.49 4.67
N PHE A 142 4.01 20.46 4.02
CA PHE A 142 3.20 21.68 3.88
C PHE A 142 2.56 21.94 5.24
N SER A 143 3.22 22.76 6.06
CA SER A 143 2.56 23.41 7.19
C SER A 143 1.46 24.30 6.64
N TYR A 144 0.23 23.79 6.59
CA TYR A 144 -0.93 24.67 6.48
C TYR A 144 -1.11 25.30 7.86
N CYS A 145 -0.84 26.60 7.92
CA CYS A 145 -1.08 27.45 9.08
C CYS A 145 -2.57 27.73 9.25
#